data_AF-A0A3D1F8R1-F1
#
_entry.id   AF-A0A3D1F8R1-F1
#
_cell.length_a   1.000
_cell.length_b   1.000
_cell.length_c   1.000
_cell.angle_alpha   90.00
_cell.angle_beta   90.00
_cell.angle_gamma   90.00
#
_symmetry.space_group_name_H-M   'P 1'
#
loop_
_entity.id
_entity.type
_entity.pdbx_description
1 polymer ?
#
loop_
_entity_poly.entity_id
_entity_poly.type
_entity_poly.pdbx_seq_one_letter_code
_entity_poly.pdbx_strand_id
1 'polypeptide(L)'
;MPVTNLKEAYGNKYKVRDDGTDDPCREGRIWCQEIRGKHGAIYPYGYDGSLAVRIESKTRISNNPRAQGLEQEGLPVIQRGEWEVIFKFGPERIHDMAELIGAKKRRHLTPEQRAKAMEGLAKAGRRRPKPRP
;
A
#
# COMPACT_ATOMS: atom_id res chain seq x y z
N MET A 1 -1.37 17.38 13.83
CA MET A 1 -2.45 16.36 13.78
C MET A 1 -1.84 15.04 14.24
N PRO A 2 -2.60 14.09 14.81
CA PRO A 2 -2.05 12.78 15.14
C PRO A 2 -1.60 12.02 13.87
N VAL A 3 -0.65 11.11 14.02
CA VAL A 3 -0.14 10.25 12.93
C VAL A 3 -1.29 9.47 12.31
N THR A 4 -1.35 9.40 10.98
CA THR A 4 -2.44 8.74 10.26
C THR A 4 -2.32 7.22 10.30
N ASN A 5 -3.25 6.56 11.02
CA ASN A 5 -3.40 5.10 10.98
C ASN A 5 -4.02 4.67 9.64
N LEU A 6 -3.22 4.13 8.72
CA LEU A 6 -3.69 3.72 7.39
C LEU A 6 -4.73 2.62 7.44
N LYS A 7 -4.62 1.69 8.39
CA LYS A 7 -5.56 0.56 8.53
C LYS A 7 -6.94 1.06 8.93
N GLU A 8 -7.02 1.99 9.87
CA GLU A 8 -8.28 2.59 10.30
C GLU A 8 -8.85 3.54 9.25
N ALA A 9 -8.03 4.43 8.70
CA ALA A 9 -8.49 5.46 7.76
C ALA A 9 -8.82 4.90 6.36
N TYR A 10 -8.06 3.91 5.89
CA TYR A 10 -8.07 3.49 4.48
C TYR A 10 -8.12 1.97 4.27
N GLY A 11 -8.12 1.17 5.34
CA GLY A 11 -8.13 -0.30 5.27
C GLY A 11 -9.45 -0.90 4.79
N ASN A 12 -10.50 -0.09 4.64
CA ASN A 12 -11.73 -0.44 3.93
C ASN A 12 -11.53 -0.46 2.40
N LYS A 13 -10.82 0.54 1.85
CA LYS A 13 -10.63 0.71 0.39
C LYS A 13 -9.38 0.01 -0.13
N TYR A 14 -8.29 0.05 0.62
CA TYR A 14 -6.99 -0.46 0.20
C TYR A 14 -6.50 -1.62 1.07
N LYS A 15 -5.65 -2.46 0.49
CA LYS A 15 -4.98 -3.53 1.21
C LYS A 15 -3.75 -2.96 1.92
N VAL A 16 -3.94 -2.61 3.18
CA VAL A 16 -2.86 -2.20 4.10
C VAL A 16 -2.11 -3.44 4.57
N ARG A 17 -0.78 -3.35 4.64
CA ARG A 17 0.13 -4.38 5.16
C ARG A 17 1.13 -3.73 6.09
N ASP A 18 1.79 -4.55 6.90
CA ASP A 18 2.99 -4.12 7.60
C ASP A 18 4.20 -4.37 6.69
N ASP A 19 5.19 -3.47 6.74
CA ASP A 19 6.40 -3.44 5.90
C ASP A 19 7.25 -4.72 5.96
N GLY A 20 7.06 -5.53 7.00
CA GLY A 20 7.70 -6.83 7.20
C GLY A 20 8.94 -6.77 8.07
N THR A 21 9.26 -5.63 8.69
CA THR A 21 10.39 -5.51 9.62
C THR A 21 10.10 -6.38 10.86
N ASP A 22 10.98 -7.33 11.20
CA ASP A 22 10.88 -8.21 12.38
C ASP A 22 11.23 -7.45 13.68
N ASP A 23 10.52 -6.35 13.92
CA ASP A 23 10.58 -5.63 15.18
C ASP A 23 9.51 -6.25 16.13
N PRO A 24 9.89 -6.76 17.33
CA PRO A 24 8.94 -7.37 18.27
C PRO A 24 7.83 -6.43 18.76
N CYS A 25 7.88 -5.13 18.45
CA CYS A 25 6.85 -4.14 18.79
C CYS A 25 5.70 -4.01 17.76
N ARG A 26 5.36 -5.07 17.02
CA ARG A 26 4.49 -5.08 15.82
C ARG A 26 3.02 -4.70 16.03
N GLU A 27 2.41 -5.05 17.15
CA GLU A 27 0.98 -4.78 17.38
C GLU A 27 0.76 -3.32 17.79
N GLY A 28 0.67 -2.41 16.81
CA GLY A 28 0.19 -1.04 17.03
C GLY A 28 1.03 0.08 16.43
N ARG A 29 2.16 -0.20 15.77
CA ARG A 29 2.96 0.86 15.15
C ARG A 29 2.41 1.27 13.79
N ILE A 30 1.64 2.36 13.80
CA ILE A 30 1.13 3.07 12.61
C ILE A 30 2.24 3.24 11.55
N TRP A 31 3.48 3.49 11.98
CA TRP A 31 4.65 3.70 11.13
C TRP A 31 5.05 2.52 10.25
N CYS A 32 4.72 1.30 10.64
CA CYS A 32 5.05 0.11 9.85
C CYS A 32 3.98 -0.18 8.80
N GLN A 33 2.86 0.54 8.81
CA GLN A 33 1.77 0.32 7.86
C GLN A 33 2.09 0.91 6.50
N GLU A 34 1.76 0.16 5.46
CA GLU A 34 1.94 0.58 4.08
C GLU A 34 0.82 0.07 3.16
N ILE A 35 0.52 0.86 2.13
CA ILE A 35 -0.31 0.47 1.00
C ILE A 35 0.62 0.21 -0.18
N ARG A 36 0.84 -1.06 -0.51
CA ARG A 36 1.68 -1.44 -1.66
C ARG A 36 0.92 -1.38 -2.97
N GLY A 37 1.60 -0.87 -4.00
CA GLY A 37 1.19 -0.87 -5.38
C GLY A 37 2.15 -1.65 -6.29
N LYS A 38 1.93 -1.51 -7.60
CA LYS A 38 2.80 -2.04 -8.65
C LYS A 38 4.07 -1.22 -8.83
N HIS A 39 4.00 0.08 -8.55
CA HIS A 39 5.07 1.05 -8.84
C HIS A 39 5.60 1.74 -7.57
N GLY A 40 5.30 1.21 -6.39
CA GLY A 40 5.64 1.90 -5.15
C GLY A 40 4.82 1.47 -3.94
N ALA A 41 4.96 2.26 -2.88
CA ALA A 41 4.22 2.11 -1.63
C ALA A 41 3.89 3.46 -1.01
N ILE A 42 2.77 3.53 -0.29
CA ILE A 42 2.38 4.69 0.55
C ILE A 42 2.48 4.29 2.01
N TYR A 43 3.05 5.13 2.86
CA TYR A 43 3.18 4.91 4.30
C TYR A 43 3.08 6.22 5.08
N PRO A 44 2.76 6.19 6.39
CA PRO A 44 2.74 7.39 7.23
C PRO A 44 4.11 8.04 7.31
N TYR A 45 4.14 9.38 7.29
CA TYR A 45 5.38 10.14 7.35
C TYR A 45 5.22 11.35 8.26
N GLY A 46 6.15 11.53 9.21
CA GLY A 46 6.08 12.65 10.15
C GLY A 46 4.91 12.63 11.13
N TYR A 47 5.09 13.35 12.24
CA TYR A 47 4.07 13.44 13.30
C TYR A 47 2.95 14.42 12.98
N ASP A 48 2.96 15.01 11.78
CA ASP A 48 2.01 16.02 11.33
C ASP A 48 0.77 15.43 10.64
N GLY A 49 0.70 14.10 10.50
CA GLY A 49 -0.37 13.41 9.76
C GLY A 49 -0.14 13.38 8.25
N SER A 50 1.07 13.72 7.79
CA SER A 50 1.42 13.59 6.37
C SER A 50 1.71 12.14 6.00
N LEU A 51 1.71 11.88 4.69
CA LEU A 51 2.01 10.59 4.11
C LEU A 51 3.23 10.73 3.19
N ALA A 52 3.92 9.63 2.97
CA ALA A 52 4.96 9.53 1.96
C ALA A 52 4.56 8.51 0.91
N VAL A 53 4.88 8.81 -0.35
CA VAL A 53 4.79 7.86 -1.46
C VAL A 53 6.21 7.59 -1.96
N ARG A 54 6.60 6.32 -1.94
CA ARG A 54 7.82 5.85 -2.58
C ARG A 54 7.46 5.39 -3.98
N ILE A 55 8.07 6.01 -4.99
CA ILE A 55 7.98 5.58 -6.38
C ILE A 55 9.22 4.78 -6.71
N GLU A 56 9.02 3.55 -7.16
CA GLU A 56 10.08 2.62 -7.55
C GLU A 56 10.13 2.49 -9.08
N SER A 57 11.33 2.28 -9.60
CA SER A 57 11.56 2.05 -11.02
C SER A 57 12.50 0.88 -11.26
N LYS A 58 12.23 0.10 -12.31
CA LYS A 58 13.14 -0.96 -12.77
C LYS A 58 14.35 -0.40 -13.54
N THR A 59 14.16 0.79 -14.12
CA THR A 59 15.19 1.61 -14.76
C THR A 59 15.49 2.81 -13.86
N ARG A 60 16.31 3.77 -14.29
CA ARG A 60 16.58 4.97 -13.48
C ARG A 60 15.33 5.80 -13.18
N ILE A 61 15.23 6.30 -11.95
CA ILE A 61 14.08 7.10 -11.51
C ILE A 61 13.99 8.43 -12.27
N SER A 62 15.12 8.96 -12.73
CA SER A 62 15.20 10.18 -13.54
C SER A 62 14.40 10.09 -14.85
N ASN A 63 14.13 8.87 -15.34
CA ASN A 63 13.39 8.62 -16.57
C ASN A 63 11.95 8.15 -16.29
N ASN A 64 11.52 8.12 -15.01
CA ASN A 64 10.20 7.66 -14.65
C ASN A 64 9.19 8.81 -14.79
N PRO A 65 8.22 8.75 -15.72
CA PRO A 65 7.28 9.85 -15.96
C PRO A 65 6.40 10.14 -14.75
N ARG A 66 6.16 9.16 -13.86
CA ARG A 66 5.38 9.36 -12.63
C ARG A 66 6.14 10.25 -11.64
N ALA A 67 7.43 9.99 -11.46
CA ALA A 67 8.28 10.79 -10.58
C ALA A 67 8.40 12.22 -11.12
N GLN A 68 8.67 12.36 -12.43
CA GLN A 68 8.76 13.67 -13.08
C GLN A 68 7.45 14.47 -12.96
N GLY A 69 6.29 13.82 -13.13
CA GLY A 69 4.98 14.48 -12.97
C GLY A 69 4.78 15.05 -11.55
N LEU A 70 5.11 14.28 -10.52
CA LEU A 70 5.01 14.76 -9.12
C LEU A 70 5.99 15.91 -8.83
N GLU A 71 7.19 15.89 -9.42
CA GLU A 71 8.13 17.00 -9.29
C GLU A 71 7.62 18.27 -9.97
N GLN A 72 7.02 18.15 -11.16
CA GLN A 72 6.41 19.27 -11.89
C GLN A 72 5.20 19.85 -11.16
N GLU A 73 4.44 19.02 -10.46
CA GLU A 73 3.36 19.45 -9.57
C GLU A 73 3.86 20.09 -8.27
N GLY A 74 5.18 20.08 -8.03
CA GLY A 74 5.80 20.72 -6.89
C GLY A 74 5.68 19.94 -5.58
N LEU A 75 5.49 18.61 -5.62
CA LEU A 75 5.51 17.83 -4.39
C LEU A 75 6.90 17.85 -3.74
N PRO A 76 6.99 18.02 -2.41
CA PRO A 76 8.27 17.96 -1.69
C PRO A 76 8.94 16.59 -1.83
N VAL A 77 10.17 16.57 -2.34
CA VAL A 77 11.03 15.38 -2.37
C VAL A 77 11.71 15.24 -1.02
N ILE A 78 11.50 14.11 -0.35
CA ILE A 78 12.15 13.77 0.92
C ILE A 78 13.51 13.14 0.66
N GLN A 79 13.55 12.20 -0.28
CA GLN A 79 14.75 11.42 -0.60
C GLN A 79 14.72 11.05 -2.07
N ARG A 80 15.88 11.15 -2.73
CA ARG A 80 16.07 10.69 -4.10
C ARG A 80 17.23 9.70 -4.15
N GLY A 81 16.94 8.48 -4.58
CA GLY A 81 17.93 7.48 -4.96
C GLY A 81 18.03 7.35 -6.48
N GLU A 82 18.86 6.43 -6.96
CA GLU A 82 18.99 6.16 -8.40
C GLU A 82 17.74 5.43 -8.97
N TRP A 83 17.12 4.57 -8.16
CA TRP A 83 16.03 3.67 -8.57
C TRP A 83 14.69 4.00 -7.91
N GLU A 84 14.70 4.90 -6.93
CA GLU A 84 13.53 5.27 -6.15
C GLU A 84 13.55 6.75 -5.77
N VAL A 85 12.37 7.31 -5.55
CA VAL A 85 12.20 8.66 -5.00
C VAL A 85 11.03 8.65 -4.04
N ILE A 86 11.12 9.44 -2.98
CA ILE A 86 10.13 9.52 -1.92
C ILE A 86 9.59 10.95 -1.90
N PHE A 87 8.28 11.09 -2.05
CA PHE A 87 7.57 12.37 -1.98
C PHE A 87 6.71 12.44 -0.73
N LYS A 88 6.68 13.62 -0.10
CA LYS A 88 5.75 13.95 0.98
C LYS A 88 4.44 14.47 0.38
N PHE A 89 3.30 14.05 0.91
CA PHE A 89 2.00 14.57 0.50
C PHE A 89 0.98 14.53 1.66
N GLY A 90 -0.12 15.30 1.53
CA GLY A 90 -1.18 15.31 2.52
C GLY A 90 -2.24 14.21 2.29
N PRO A 91 -2.97 13.78 3.34
CA PRO A 91 -3.94 12.69 3.26
C PRO A 91 -5.04 12.90 2.21
N GLU A 92 -5.35 14.14 1.83
CA GLU A 92 -6.30 14.51 0.79
C GLU A 92 -5.93 13.94 -0.59
N ARG A 93 -4.64 13.75 -0.88
CA ARG A 93 -4.17 13.22 -2.17
C ARG A 93 -3.96 11.71 -2.20
N ILE A 94 -4.37 11.00 -1.14
CA ILE A 94 -4.12 9.57 -1.04
C ILE A 94 -4.74 8.78 -2.18
N HIS A 95 -5.89 9.22 -2.69
CA HIS A 95 -6.54 8.53 -3.79
C HIS A 95 -5.68 8.58 -5.05
N ASP A 96 -5.21 9.77 -5.41
CA ASP A 96 -4.36 10.01 -6.58
C ASP A 96 -3.05 9.24 -6.47
N MET A 97 -2.39 9.32 -5.30
CA MET A 97 -1.14 8.60 -5.07
C MET A 97 -1.35 7.09 -5.15
N ALA A 98 -2.46 6.58 -4.60
CA ALA A 98 -2.78 5.16 -4.65
C ALA A 98 -3.06 4.68 -6.08
N GLU A 99 -3.65 5.51 -6.94
CA GLU A 99 -3.85 5.17 -8.35
C GLU A 99 -2.54 5.25 -9.14
N LEU A 100 -1.72 6.27 -8.89
CA LEU A 100 -0.40 6.44 -9.48
C LEU A 100 0.49 5.21 -9.27
N ILE A 101 0.53 4.68 -8.04
CA ILE A 101 1.31 3.48 -7.73
C ILE A 101 0.62 2.17 -8.13
N GLY A 102 -0.64 2.20 -8.54
CA GLY A 102 -1.43 1.00 -8.79
C GLY A 102 -1.67 0.18 -7.51
N ALA A 103 -2.09 0.85 -6.44
CA ALA A 103 -2.33 0.26 -5.13
C ALA A 103 -3.34 -0.89 -5.18
N LYS A 104 -3.09 -1.92 -4.39
CA LYS A 104 -4.00 -3.07 -4.29
C LYS A 104 -5.26 -2.65 -3.52
N LYS A 105 -6.39 -2.53 -4.23
CA LYS A 105 -7.72 -2.28 -3.63
C LYS A 105 -8.23 -3.55 -2.93
N ARG A 106 -8.98 -3.41 -1.83
CA ARG A 106 -9.72 -4.54 -1.25
C ARG A 106 -10.89 -4.86 -2.16
N ARG A 107 -11.11 -6.16 -2.41
CA ARG A 107 -12.33 -6.62 -3.08
C ARG A 107 -13.49 -6.44 -2.12
N HIS A 108 -14.42 -5.56 -2.45
CA HIS A 108 -15.73 -5.55 -1.81
C HIS A 108 -16.51 -6.76 -2.36
N LEU A 109 -16.67 -7.79 -1.53
CA LEU A 109 -17.56 -8.90 -1.82
C LEU A 109 -18.95 -8.48 -1.35
N THR A 110 -19.95 -8.60 -2.22
CA THR A 110 -21.35 -8.52 -1.79
C THR A 110 -21.65 -9.64 -0.79
N PRO A 111 -22.70 -9.54 0.04
CA PRO A 111 -23.08 -10.61 0.95
C PRO A 111 -23.22 -11.98 0.26
N GLU A 112 -23.79 -11.99 -0.95
CA GLU A 112 -23.93 -13.18 -1.80
C GLU A 112 -22.57 -13.72 -2.28
N GLN A 113 -21.68 -12.85 -2.75
CA GLN A 113 -20.33 -13.24 -3.15
C GLN A 113 -19.51 -13.74 -1.97
N ARG A 114 -19.74 -13.19 -0.76
CA ARG A 114 -19.11 -13.64 0.48
C ARG A 114 -19.61 -15.01 0.89
N ALA A 115 -20.91 -15.26 0.80
CA ALA A 115 -21.50 -16.58 1.05
C ALA A 115 -20.93 -17.64 0.08
N LYS A 116 -20.87 -17.30 -1.22
CA LYS A 116 -20.30 -18.17 -2.25
C LYS A 116 -18.81 -18.44 -2.06
N ALA A 117 -18.04 -17.43 -1.62
CA ALA A 117 -16.63 -17.59 -1.30
C ALA A 117 -16.42 -18.50 -0.08
N MET A 118 -17.24 -18.36 0.97
CA MET A 118 -17.21 -19.22 2.16
C MET A 118 -17.57 -20.67 1.82
N GLU A 119 -18.59 -20.88 0.99
CA GLU A 119 -18.99 -22.21 0.53
C GLU A 119 -17.89 -22.88 -0.32
N GLY A 120 -17.23 -22.11 -1.19
CA GLY A 120 -16.08 -22.57 -1.97
C GLY A 120 -14.89 -22.96 -1.08
N LEU A 121 -14.63 -22.21 -0.01
CA LEU A 121 -13.58 -22.51 0.95
C LEU A 121 -13.87 -23.82 1.71
N ALA A 122 -15.12 -24.01 2.14
CA ALA A 122 -15.56 -25.23 2.81
C ALA A 122 -15.44 -26.48 1.90
N LYS A 123 -15.68 -26.33 0.59
CA LYS A 123 -15.47 -27.41 -0.40
C LYS A 123 -13.98 -27.68 -0.66
N ALA A 124 -13.15 -26.64 -0.69
CA ALA A 124 -11.71 -26.77 -0.90
C ALA A 124 -11.00 -27.48 0.27
N GLY A 125 -11.37 -27.17 1.51
CA GLY A 125 -10.83 -27.83 2.71
C GLY A 125 -11.19 -29.33 2.82
N ARG A 126 -12.20 -29.79 2.07
CA ARG A 126 -12.60 -31.21 2.00
C ARG A 126 -11.88 -32.01 0.92
N ARG A 127 -11.08 -31.37 0.05
CA ARG A 127 -10.25 -32.11 -0.90
C ARG A 127 -9.10 -32.77 -0.14
N ARG A 128 -9.20 -34.09 0.06
CA ARG A 128 -8.08 -34.90 0.57
C ARG A 128 -6.83 -34.62 -0.29
N PRO A 129 -5.66 -34.40 0.32
CA PRO A 129 -4.43 -34.29 -0.44
C PRO A 129 -4.24 -35.58 -1.27
N LYS A 130 -3.95 -35.43 -2.57
CA LYS A 130 -3.54 -36.58 -3.39
C LYS A 130 -2.30 -37.21 -2.73
N PRO A 131 -2.25 -38.55 -2.54
CA PRO A 131 -1.01 -39.18 -2.13
C PRO A 131 0.06 -38.83 -3.17
N ARG A 132 1.24 -38.42 -2.71
CA ARG A 132 2.40 -38.20 -3.59
C ARG A 132 2.85 -39.58 -4.10
N PRO A 133 3.28 -39.67 -5.38
CA PRO A 133 3.84 -40.90 -5.92
C PRO A 133 5.13 -41.31 -5.20
#